data_AF-A0A375HSC0-F1
#
_entry.id   AF-A0A375HSC0-F1
#
_cell.length_a   1.000
_cell.length_b   1.000
_cell.length_c   1.000
_cell.angle_alpha   90.00
_cell.angle_beta   90.00
_cell.angle_gamma   90.00
#
_symmetry.space_group_name_H-M   'P 1'
#
loop_
_entity.id
_entity.type
_entity.pdbx_description
1 polymer ?
#
loop_
_entity_poly.entity_id
_entity_poly.type
_entity_poly.pdbx_seq_one_letter_code
_entity_poly.pdbx_strand_id
1 'polypeptide(L)'
;MTGYQDFVGIAPVDLVYVANHGRMQDVPPGLRETFAAAAGAMVQNAYLYCASAGLGAVVRGWLNRRQLAEHMSLNEDEVPILCQTIGKPACGGSAPV
;
A
#
# COMPACT_ATOMS: atom_id res chain seq x y z
N MET A 1 3.32 2.85 -18.71
CA MET A 1 1.94 3.32 -18.94
C MET A 1 1.10 3.20 -17.67
N THR A 2 1.42 4.02 -16.68
CA THR A 2 0.52 4.55 -15.63
C THR A 2 1.16 5.86 -15.19
N GLY A 3 0.74 6.96 -15.80
CA GLY A 3 1.25 8.32 -15.54
C GLY A 3 2.57 8.65 -16.25
N TYR A 4 2.53 9.64 -17.14
CA TYR A 4 3.70 10.28 -17.71
C TYR A 4 4.12 11.37 -16.72
N GLN A 5 5.02 11.04 -15.78
CA GLN A 5 5.68 12.04 -14.95
C GLN A 5 7.17 11.70 -14.90
N ASP A 6 7.98 12.62 -15.43
CA ASP A 6 9.44 12.62 -15.41
C ASP A 6 9.97 12.80 -13.97
N PHE A 7 9.83 11.75 -13.15
CA PHE A 7 10.53 11.63 -11.87
C PHE A 7 11.23 10.27 -11.79
N VAL A 8 12.00 9.95 -12.83
CA VAL A 8 12.99 8.86 -12.78
C VAL A 8 14.24 9.43 -12.09
N GLY A 9 14.38 9.22 -10.78
CA GLY A 9 15.61 9.60 -10.07
C GLY A 9 15.68 9.39 -8.56
N ILE A 10 14.55 9.27 -7.84
CA ILE A 10 14.55 8.96 -6.40
C ILE A 10 13.39 8.00 -6.14
N ALA A 11 13.66 6.70 -6.17
CA ALA A 11 12.63 5.66 -6.24
C ALA A 11 11.63 5.77 -5.06
N PRO A 12 10.35 6.09 -5.31
CA PRO A 12 9.30 5.96 -4.30
C PRO A 12 9.07 4.48 -4.03
N VAL A 13 9.00 4.11 -2.74
CA VAL A 13 8.71 2.74 -2.32
C VAL A 13 7.20 2.53 -2.36
N ASP A 14 6.76 1.48 -3.04
CA ASP A 14 5.36 1.06 -3.05
C ASP A 14 5.17 -0.18 -2.17
N LEU A 15 4.42 -0.04 -1.08
CA LEU A 15 3.98 -1.15 -0.24
C LEU A 15 2.65 -1.69 -0.76
N VAL A 16 2.55 -3.00 -0.95
CA VAL A 16 1.31 -3.68 -1.31
C VAL A 16 0.90 -4.60 -0.17
N TYR A 17 -0.29 -4.36 0.37
CA TYR A 17 -0.85 -5.15 1.46
C TYR A 17 -1.74 -6.24 0.86
N VAL A 18 -1.34 -7.49 1.07
CA VAL A 18 -1.98 -8.68 0.49
C VAL A 18 -2.57 -9.54 1.60
N ALA A 19 -3.84 -9.91 1.48
CA ALA A 19 -4.42 -10.98 2.29
C ALA A 19 -4.01 -12.32 1.69
N ASN A 20 -3.35 -13.15 2.49
CA ASN A 20 -3.04 -14.53 2.11
C ASN A 20 -4.03 -15.48 2.81
N HIS A 21 -5.06 -15.90 2.08
CA HIS A 21 -6.13 -16.77 2.56
C HIS A 21 -5.65 -18.19 2.89
N GLY A 22 -4.63 -18.69 2.19
CA GLY A 22 -4.02 -20.00 2.47
C GLY A 22 -3.40 -20.04 3.87
N ARG A 23 -2.85 -18.91 4.35
CA ARG A 23 -2.36 -18.76 5.73
C ARG A 23 -3.45 -18.43 6.75
N MET A 24 -4.70 -18.30 6.32
CA MET A 24 -5.87 -17.99 7.15
C MET A 24 -6.84 -19.16 7.26
N GLN A 25 -6.36 -20.39 6.98
CA GLN A 25 -7.15 -21.62 7.04
C GLN A 25 -7.85 -21.84 8.39
N ASP A 26 -7.23 -21.39 9.49
CA ASP A 26 -7.79 -21.50 10.85
C ASP A 26 -8.69 -20.31 11.23
N VAL A 27 -8.83 -19.30 10.35
CA VAL A 27 -9.66 -18.12 10.61
C VAL A 27 -11.07 -18.35 10.06
N PRO A 28 -12.11 -18.27 10.92
CA PRO A 28 -13.50 -18.43 10.49
C PRO A 28 -13.85 -17.50 9.33
N PRO A 29 -14.61 -17.96 8.32
CA PRO A 29 -14.96 -17.15 7.15
C PRO A 29 -15.55 -15.77 7.47
N GLY A 30 -16.40 -15.67 8.50
CA GLY A 30 -17.01 -14.41 8.92
C GLY A 30 -16.04 -13.40 9.55
N LEU A 31 -14.87 -13.85 10.03
CA LEU A 31 -13.82 -12.96 10.56
C LEU A 31 -12.85 -12.48 9.47
N ARG A 32 -12.96 -13.02 8.25
CA ARG A 32 -12.07 -12.63 7.15
C ARG A 32 -12.30 -11.18 6.70
N GLU A 33 -13.48 -10.63 6.94
CA GLU A 33 -13.77 -9.20 6.71
C GLU A 33 -12.91 -8.29 7.60
N THR A 34 -12.53 -8.77 8.79
CA THR A 34 -11.62 -8.03 9.69
C THR A 34 -10.21 -7.88 9.11
N PHE A 35 -9.82 -8.66 8.09
CA PHE A 35 -8.52 -8.48 7.43
C PHE A 35 -8.40 -7.14 6.71
N ALA A 36 -9.49 -6.60 6.17
CA ALA A 36 -9.49 -5.27 5.58
C ALA A 36 -9.19 -4.21 6.66
N ALA A 37 -9.76 -4.36 7.85
CA ALA A 37 -9.49 -3.48 8.98
C ALA A 37 -8.04 -3.63 9.50
N ALA A 38 -7.53 -4.86 9.58
CA ALA A 38 -6.14 -5.12 9.97
C ALA A 38 -5.15 -4.50 8.96
N ALA A 39 -5.39 -4.66 7.66
CA ALA A 39 -4.59 -4.02 6.61
C ALA A 39 -4.64 -2.49 6.72
N GLY A 40 -5.81 -1.91 7.01
CA GLY A 40 -5.96 -0.48 7.26
C GLY A 40 -5.13 0.00 8.46
N ALA A 41 -5.12 -0.76 9.57
CA ALA A 41 -4.28 -0.45 10.73
C ALA A 41 -2.78 -0.53 10.40
N MET A 42 -2.35 -1.52 9.61
CA MET A 42 -0.96 -1.63 9.15
C MET A 42 -0.55 -0.44 8.28
N VAL A 43 -1.41 -0.03 7.34
CA VAL A 43 -1.21 1.16 6.50
C VAL A 43 -1.05 2.42 7.37
N GLN A 44 -1.91 2.58 8.38
CA GLN A 44 -1.86 3.73 9.27
C GLN A 44 -0.57 3.77 10.09
N ASN A 45 -0.11 2.62 10.59
CA ASN A 45 1.18 2.55 11.31
C ASN A 45 2.35 2.92 10.40
N ALA A 46 2.37 2.40 9.17
CA ALA A 46 3.38 2.77 8.18
C ALA A 46 3.31 4.27 7.84
N TYR A 47 2.11 4.84 7.73
CA TYR A 47 1.92 6.28 7.50
C TYR A 47 2.51 7.12 8.64
N LEU A 48 2.23 6.75 9.90
CA LEU A 48 2.74 7.46 11.08
C LEU A 48 4.26 7.41 11.17
N TYR A 49 4.86 6.26 10.83
CA TYR A 49 6.33 6.15 10.73
C TYR A 49 6.88 7.03 9.60
N CYS A 50 6.24 7.04 8.43
CA CYS A 50 6.66 7.91 7.33
C CYS A 50 6.63 9.38 7.76
N ALA A 51 5.54 9.81 8.40
CA ALA A 51 5.41 11.17 8.91
C ALA A 51 6.50 11.52 9.94
N SER A 52 6.84 10.61 10.87
CA SER A 52 7.89 10.85 11.86
C SER A 52 9.30 10.86 11.26
N ALA A 53 9.52 10.13 10.16
CA ALA A 53 10.78 10.09 9.42
C ALA A 53 10.92 11.21 8.36
N GLY A 54 9.96 12.14 8.28
CA GLY A 54 9.96 13.21 7.27
C GLY A 54 9.65 12.74 5.84
N LEU A 55 8.97 11.60 5.71
CA LEU A 55 8.51 11.02 4.45
C LEU A 55 7.02 11.34 4.23
N GLY A 56 6.63 11.48 2.98
CA GLY A 56 5.23 11.51 2.56
C GLY A 56 4.75 10.10 2.24
N ALA A 57 3.52 9.77 2.61
CA ALA A 57 2.88 8.51 2.27
C ALA A 57 1.46 8.76 1.71
N VAL A 58 1.04 7.98 0.72
CA VAL A 58 -0.31 8.06 0.12
C VAL A 58 -0.89 6.65 0.01
N VAL A 59 -2.05 6.43 0.61
CA VAL A 59 -2.80 5.18 0.48
C VAL A 59 -3.67 5.20 -0.78
N ARG A 60 -3.72 4.07 -1.49
CA ARG A 60 -4.50 3.82 -2.69
C ARG A 60 -5.39 2.60 -2.46
N GLY A 61 -6.69 2.84 -2.34
CA GLY A 61 -7.71 1.77 -2.26
C GLY A 61 -8.23 1.31 -3.63
N TRP A 62 -8.05 2.14 -4.67
CA TRP A 62 -8.38 1.75 -6.03
C TRP A 62 -7.15 1.14 -6.71
N LEU A 63 -7.19 -0.17 -6.89
CA LEU A 63 -6.11 -0.95 -7.52
C LEU A 63 -6.68 -2.03 -8.44
N ASN A 64 -5.99 -2.28 -9.55
CA ASN A 64 -6.30 -3.39 -10.43
C ASN A 64 -5.71 -4.67 -9.85
N ARG A 65 -6.50 -5.36 -9.02
CA ARG A 65 -6.09 -6.57 -8.29
C ARG A 65 -5.51 -7.65 -9.21
N ARG A 66 -6.15 -7.89 -10.36
CA ARG A 66 -5.71 -8.90 -11.33
C ARG A 66 -4.34 -8.55 -11.91
N GLN A 67 -4.20 -7.33 -12.40
CA GLN A 67 -2.94 -6.87 -12.99
C GLN A 67 -1.81 -6.86 -11.95
N LEU A 68 -2.10 -6.46 -10.71
CA LEU A 68 -1.12 -6.44 -9.63
C LEU A 68 -0.70 -7.85 -9.21
N ALA A 69 -1.65 -8.78 -9.12
CA ALA A 69 -1.37 -10.19 -8.84
C ALA A 69 -0.48 -10.81 -9.93
N GLU A 70 -0.75 -10.54 -11.20
CA GLU A 70 0.08 -10.99 -12.33
C GLU A 70 1.51 -10.42 -12.24
N HIS A 71 1.65 -9.11 -12.01
CA HIS A 71 2.97 -8.48 -11.91
C HIS A 71 3.79 -8.94 -10.70
N MET A 72 3.13 -9.27 -9.59
CA MET A 72 3.78 -9.72 -8.36
C MET A 72 3.86 -11.25 -8.25
N SER A 73 3.36 -11.99 -9.25
CA SER A 73 3.28 -13.47 -9.23
C SER A 73 2.57 -14.02 -7.99
N LEU A 74 1.46 -13.39 -7.61
CA LEU A 74 0.64 -13.83 -6.47
C LEU A 74 -0.23 -15.04 -6.85
N ASN A 75 -0.45 -15.93 -5.88
CA ASN A 75 -1.30 -17.11 -6.06
C ASN A 75 -2.80 -16.79 -5.86
N GLU A 76 -3.69 -17.75 -6.13
CA GLU A 76 -5.15 -17.58 -6.00
C GLU A 76 -5.62 -17.23 -4.58
N ASP A 77 -4.84 -17.64 -3.58
CA ASP A 77 -5.07 -17.33 -2.17
C ASP A 77 -4.57 -15.95 -1.75
N GLU A 78 -3.86 -15.22 -2.62
CA GLU A 78 -3.18 -13.97 -2.31
C GLU A 78 -3.87 -12.79 -2.98
N VAL A 79 -4.69 -12.08 -2.20
CA VAL A 79 -5.54 -11.00 -2.69
C VAL A 79 -4.99 -9.64 -2.24
N PRO A 80 -4.55 -8.77 -3.16
CA PRO A 80 -4.18 -7.40 -2.84
C PRO A 80 -5.37 -6.60 -2.31
N ILE A 81 -5.20 -5.95 -1.15
CA ILE A 81 -6.23 -5.16 -0.48
C ILE A 81 -5.98 -3.66 -0.60
N LEU A 82 -4.76 -3.20 -0.32
CA LEU A 82 -4.36 -1.80 -0.32
C LEU A 82 -2.97 -1.63 -0.90
N CYS A 83 -2.69 -0.47 -1.46
CA CYS A 83 -1.34 -0.06 -1.83
C CYS A 83 -0.99 1.26 -1.13
N GLN A 84 0.26 1.46 -0.75
CA GLN A 84 0.73 2.69 -0.14
C GLN A 84 2.06 3.11 -0.78
N THR A 85 2.07 4.29 -1.39
CA THR A 85 3.27 4.88 -1.97
C THR A 85 3.95 5.75 -0.93
N ILE A 86 5.25 5.57 -0.76
CA ILE A 86 6.08 6.30 0.19
C ILE A 86 7.20 6.98 -0.58
N GLY A 87 7.43 8.26 -0.28
CA GLY A 87 8.50 9.01 -0.91
C GLY A 87 8.95 10.17 -0.05
N LYS A 88 10.05 10.81 -0.42
CA LYS A 88 10.38 12.11 0.14
C LYS A 88 9.35 13.13 -0.37
N PRO A 89 8.82 14.01 0.50
CA PRO A 89 8.07 15.17 0.04
C PRO A 89 8.94 15.93 -0.96
N ALA A 90 8.36 16.39 -2.06
CA ALA A 90 9.07 17.34 -2.91
C ALA A 90 9.53 18.51 -2.02
N CYS A 91 10.78 18.93 -2.16
CA CYS A 91 11.31 20.07 -1.42
C CYS A 91 10.45 21.31 -1.73
N GLY A 92 9.44 21.55 -0.91
CA GLY A 92 8.60 22.72 -0.97
C GLY A 92 9.17 23.74 -0.01
N GLY A 93 9.61 24.88 -0.55
CA GLY A 93 9.77 26.09 0.25
C GLY A 93 8.52 26.30 1.11
N SER A 94 8.77 26.74 2.35
CA SER A 94 7.79 27.15 3.37
C SER A 94 6.36 27.39 2.86
N ALA A 95 5.40 26.60 3.32
CA ALA A 95 4.01 27.00 3.27
C ALA A 95 3.82 28.20 4.24
N PRO A 96 3.28 29.35 3.80
CA PRO A 96 2.91 30.41 4.71
C PRO A 96 1.67 30.00 5.51
N VAL A 97 1.63 30.50 6.73
CA VAL A 97 0.60 30.37 7.77
C VAL A 97 -0.82 30.68 7.31
#